data_AF-A0A554NG00-F1
#
_entry.id   AF-A0A554NG00-F1
#
_cell.length_a   1.000
_cell.length_b   1.000
_cell.length_c   1.000
_cell.angle_alpha   90.00
_cell.angle_beta   90.00
_cell.angle_gamma   90.00
#
_symmetry.space_group_name_H-M   'P 1'
#
loop_
_entity.id
_entity.type
_entity.pdbx_description
1 polymer ?
#
loop_
_entity_poly.entity_id
_entity_poly.type
_entity_poly.pdbx_seq_one_letter_code
_entity_poly.pdbx_strand_id
1 'polypeptide(L)' 'MLSLPTLLRVGSVMGALAGLVHIAIPNRLLELASCGYDRVLAVRFQPQRNATRRVRPIGVAMVASAPVLARLAAWME' A
#
# COMPACT_ATOMS: atom_id res chain seq x y z
N MET A 1 15.49 -19.10 4.81
CA MET A 1 15.13 -17.73 5.19
C MET A 1 15.39 -16.85 3.97
N LEU A 2 14.46 -15.99 3.56
CA LEU A 2 14.69 -15.06 2.44
C LEU A 2 15.82 -14.10 2.79
N SER A 3 16.70 -13.79 1.83
CA SER A 3 17.75 -12.80 2.05
C SER A 3 17.16 -11.39 2.10
N LEU A 4 17.82 -10.49 2.84
CA LEU A 4 17.39 -9.10 2.95
C LEU A 4 17.27 -8.40 1.58
N PRO A 5 18.21 -8.56 0.61
CA PRO A 5 18.04 -8.01 -0.74
C PRO A 5 16.79 -8.55 -1.46
N THR A 6 16.49 -9.85 -1.32
CA THR A 6 15.27 -10.43 -1.92
C THR A 6 14.01 -9.86 -1.26
N LEU A 7 13.99 -9.69 0.06
CA LEU A 7 12.88 -9.05 0.76
C LEU A 7 12.67 -7.60 0.30
N LEU A 8 13.73 -6.83 0.10
CA LEU A 8 13.65 -5.44 -0.38
C LEU A 8 13.11 -5.37 -1.83
N ARG A 9 13.50 -6.30 -2.71
CA ARG A 9 12.96 -6.39 -4.07
C ARG A 9 11.48 -6.75 -4.10
N VAL A 10 11.10 -7.80 -3.38
CA VAL A 10 9.70 -8.20 -3.29
C VAL A 10 8.88 -7.08 -2.67
N GLY A 11 9.36 -6.47 -1.59
CA GLY A 11 8.72 -5.32 -0.95
C GLY A 11 8.57 -4.11 -1.88
N SER A 12 9.59 -3.81 -2.70
CA SER A 12 9.53 -2.75 -3.71
C SER A 12 8.41 -2.99 -4.73
N VAL A 13 8.35 -4.20 -5.32
CA VAL A 13 7.34 -4.56 -6.32
C VAL A 13 5.93 -4.55 -5.71
N MET A 14 5.77 -5.22 -4.56
CA MET A 14 4.47 -5.29 -3.88
C MET A 14 4.00 -3.90 -3.42
N GLY A 15 4.92 -3.08 -2.91
CA GLY A 15 4.65 -1.70 -2.50
C GLY A 15 4.22 -0.83 -3.68
N ALA A 16 4.90 -0.93 -4.83
CA ALA A 16 4.51 -0.21 -6.04
C ALA A 16 3.12 -0.61 -6.51
N LEU A 17 2.82 -1.92 -6.60
CA LEU A 17 1.52 -2.43 -7.01
C LEU A 17 0.40 -1.97 -6.07
N ALA A 18 0.62 -2.09 -4.76
CA ALA A 18 -0.33 -1.60 -3.77
C ALA A 18 -0.52 -0.09 -3.88
N GLY A 19 0.54 0.67 -4.13
CA GLY A 19 0.48 2.11 -4.35
C GLY A 19 -0.35 2.50 -5.57
N LEU A 20 -0.21 1.77 -6.68
CA LEU A 20 -1.04 1.95 -7.87
C LEU A 20 -2.52 1.69 -7.58
N VAL A 21 -2.83 0.64 -6.81
CA VAL A 21 -4.21 0.35 -6.38
C VAL A 21 -4.78 1.49 -5.53
N HIS A 22 -3.99 2.09 -4.63
CA HIS A 22 -4.39 3.24 -3.81
C HIS A 22 -4.68 4.50 -4.64
N ILE A 23 -3.94 4.70 -5.74
CA ILE A 23 -4.17 5.84 -6.65
C ILE A 23 -5.41 5.60 -7.51
N ALA A 24 -5.51 4.42 -8.13
CA ALA A 24 -6.50 4.11 -9.15
C ALA A 24 -7.91 3.91 -8.56
N ILE A 25 -8.02 3.13 -7.48
CA ILE A 25 -9.32 2.67 -6.98
C ILE A 25 -9.50 2.88 -5.45
N PRO A 26 -9.29 4.11 -4.93
CA PRO A 26 -9.37 4.37 -3.49
C PRO A 26 -10.76 4.07 -2.89
N ASN A 27 -11.83 4.22 -3.66
CA ASN A 27 -13.20 3.89 -3.22
C ASN A 27 -13.34 2.39 -2.90
N ARG A 28 -12.79 1.51 -3.77
CA ARG A 28 -12.84 0.06 -3.58
C ARG A 28 -12.03 -0.38 -2.36
N LEU A 29 -10.89 0.28 -2.11
CA LEU A 29 -10.12 0.05 -0.88
C LEU A 29 -10.90 0.44 0.37
N LEU A 30 -11.62 1.56 0.35
CA LEU A 30 -12.46 1.96 1.48
C LEU A 30 -13.66 1.03 1.68
N GLU A 31 -14.25 0.49 0.62
CA GLU A 31 -15.30 -0.54 0.70
C GLU A 31 -14.75 -1.84 1.31
N LEU A 32 -13.59 -2.30 0.86
CA LEU A 32 -12.90 -3.47 1.42
C LEU A 32 -12.55 -3.26 2.89
N ALA A 33 -12.03 -2.08 3.25
CA ALA A 33 -11.77 -1.71 4.63
C ALA A 33 -13.06 -1.74 5.45
N SER A 34 -14.14 -1.16 4.94
CA SER A 34 -15.45 -1.18 5.62
C SER A 34 -15.92 -2.60 5.91
N CYS A 35 -15.86 -3.48 4.90
CA CYS A 35 -16.22 -4.89 5.02
C CYS A 35 -15.36 -5.63 6.06
N GLY A 36 -14.04 -5.41 6.03
CA GLY A 36 -13.10 -6.03 6.97
C GLY A 36 -13.33 -5.56 8.41
N TYR A 37 -13.50 -4.25 8.61
CA TYR A 37 -13.78 -3.69 9.93
C TYR A 37 -15.11 -4.20 10.49
N ASP A 38 -16.15 -4.26 9.66
CA ASP A 38 -17.46 -4.75 10.08
C ASP A 38 -17.45 -6.26 10.39
N ARG A 39 -16.90 -7.09 9.50
CA ARG A 39 -17.00 -8.55 9.61
C ARG A 39 -15.94 -9.20 10.49
N VAL A 40 -14.71 -8.68 10.48
CA VAL A 40 -13.57 -9.29 11.19
C VAL A 40 -13.35 -8.61 12.53
N LEU A 41 -13.49 -7.29 12.56
CA LEU A 41 -13.21 -6.50 13.77
C LEU A 41 -14.48 -6.15 14.56
N ALA A 42 -15.67 -6.37 14.01
CA ALA A 42 -16.95 -5.95 14.60
C ALA A 42 -16.99 -4.44 14.93
N VAL A 43 -16.31 -3.62 14.13
CA VAL A 43 -16.23 -2.16 14.27
C VAL A 43 -16.88 -1.48 13.07
N ARG A 44 -17.76 -0.51 13.32
CA ARG A 44 -18.35 0.32 12.25
C ARG A 44 -17.30 1.28 11.68
N PHE A 45 -16.91 1.05 10.44
CA PHE A 45 -16.04 1.96 9.70
C PHE A 45 -16.85 3.09 9.05
N GLN A 46 -16.54 4.34 9.41
CA GLN A 46 -17.13 5.53 8.80
C GLN A 46 -16.03 6.41 8.18
N PRO A 47 -15.77 6.28 6.87
CA PRO A 47 -14.79 7.11 6.21
C PRO A 47 -15.24 8.58 6.19
N GLN A 48 -14.32 9.49 6.54
CA GLN A 48 -14.57 10.92 6.42
C GLN A 48 -14.76 11.34 4.97
N ARG A 49 -15.47 12.45 4.72
CA ARG A 49 -15.81 12.97 3.38
C ARG A 49 -14.61 13.07 2.42
N ASN A 50 -13.41 13.31 2.96
CA ASN A 50 -12.17 13.48 2.18
C ASN A 50 -11.23 12.25 2.21
N ALA A 51 -11.68 11.09 2.71
CA ALA A 51 -10.84 9.90 2.85
C ALA A 51 -10.17 9.50 1.54
N THR A 52 -10.89 9.53 0.42
CA THR A 52 -10.38 9.17 -0.91
C THR A 52 -9.23 10.07 -1.36
N ARG A 53 -9.34 11.39 -1.10
CA ARG A 53 -8.27 12.35 -1.35
C ARG A 53 -7.03 12.11 -0.49
N ARG A 54 -7.17 11.48 0.68
CA ARG A 54 -6.05 11.12 1.57
C ARG A 54 -5.41 9.79 1.22
N VAL A 55 -6.17 8.83 0.68
CA VAL A 55 -5.68 7.52 0.24
C VAL A 55 -4.74 7.66 -0.97
N ARG A 56 -5.05 8.57 -1.91
CA ARG A 56 -4.22 8.75 -3.13
C ARG A 56 -2.77 9.17 -2.85
N PRO A 57 -2.48 10.19 -2.01
CA PRO A 57 -1.12 10.54 -1.61
C PRO A 57 -0.34 9.39 -0.97
N ILE A 58 -1.01 8.53 -0.19
CA ILE A 58 -0.37 7.33 0.37
C ILE A 58 0.11 6.42 -0.77
N GLY A 59 -0.74 6.20 -1.77
CA GLY A 59 -0.35 5.44 -2.96
C GLY A 59 0.83 6.06 -3.73
N VAL A 60 0.86 7.39 -3.85
CA VAL A 60 1.99 8.11 -4.47
C VAL A 60 3.29 7.89 -3.68
N ALA A 61 3.23 7.99 -2.35
CA ALA A 61 4.40 7.75 -1.50
C ALA A 61 4.92 6.30 -1.62
N MET A 62 4.01 5.32 -1.73
CA MET A 62 4.38 3.91 -1.93
C MET A 62 5.06 3.68 -3.29
N VAL A 63 4.54 4.28 -4.37
CA VAL A 63 5.18 4.19 -5.69
C VAL A 63 6.54 4.90 -5.69
N ALA A 64 6.63 6.07 -5.04
CA ALA A 64 7.87 6.83 -4.96
C ALA A 64 8.97 6.14 -4.14
N SER A 65 8.61 5.33 -3.13
CA SER A 65 9.59 4.60 -2.32
C SER A 65 10.11 3.31 -2.99
N ALA A 66 9.36 2.75 -3.94
CA ALA A 66 9.77 1.55 -4.68
C ALA A 66 11.16 1.64 -5.34
N PRO A 67 11.53 2.69 -6.11
CA PRO A 67 12.88 2.80 -6.68
C PRO A 67 13.97 2.92 -5.61
N VAL A 68 13.67 3.54 -4.46
CA VAL A 68 14.62 3.64 -3.33
C VAL A 68 14.92 2.24 -2.77
N LEU A 69 13.88 1.44 -2.53
CA LEU A 69 14.01 0.06 -2.03
C LEU A 69 14.72 -0.85 -3.04
N ALA A 70 14.41 -0.73 -4.33
CA ALA A 70 15.07 -1.49 -5.39
C ALA A 70 16.55 -1.14 -5.49
N ARG A 71 16.89 0.16 -5.34
CA ARG A 71 18.27 0.62 -5.34
C ARG A 71 19.02 0.14 -4.10
N LEU A 72 18.43 0.23 -2.91
CA LEU A 72 19.01 -0.33 -1.69
C LEU A 72 19.30 -1.83 -1.83
N ALA A 73 18.36 -2.60 -2.40
CA ALA A 73 18.58 -4.02 -2.63
C ALA A 73 19.80 -4.29 -3.52
N ALA A 74 19.97 -3.53 -4.60
CA ALA A 74 21.10 -3.67 -5.53
C ALA A 74 22.46 -3.27 -4.92
N TRP A 75 22.49 -2.39 -3.91
CA TRP A 75 23.71 -2.03 -3.19
C TRP A 75 24.17 -3.10 -2.19
N MET A 76 23.29 -4.03 -1.84
CA MET A 76 23.52 -5.07 -0.84
C MET A 76 23.82 -6.44 -1.46
N GLU A 77 23.93 -6.50 -2.78
CA GLU A 77 24.41 -7.66 -3.55
C GLU A 77 25.92 -7.61 -3.74
#